data_AF-A0A143X5A8-F1
#
_entry.id   AF-A0A143X5A8-F1
#
_cell.length_a   1.000
_cell.length_b   1.000
_cell.length_c   1.000
_cell.angle_alpha   90.00
_cell.angle_beta   90.00
_cell.angle_gamma   90.00
#
_symmetry.space_group_name_H-M   'P 1'
#
loop_
_entity.id
_entity.type
_entity.pdbx_description
1 polymer ?
#
loop_
_entity_poly.entity_id
_entity_poly.type
_entity_poly.pdbx_seq_one_letter_code
_entity_poly.pdbx_strand_id
1 'polypeptide(L)' 'MSNREANTLLYLSLGYSVNRMEETLRITVSTVAAHSRSIRKNMDLHNKQEGIDIADEIMASRTES' A
#
# COMPACT_ATOMS: atom_id res chain seq x y z
N MET A 1 -8.70 0.69 7.47
CA MET A 1 -7.74 -0.02 6.60
C MET A 1 -7.13 -1.18 7.38
N SER A 2 -6.97 -2.35 6.77
CA SER A 2 -6.34 -3.52 7.42
C SER A 2 -4.81 -3.44 7.41
N ASN A 3 -4.13 -4.17 8.30
CA ASN A 3 -2.66 -4.25 8.32
C ASN A 3 -2.07 -4.73 6.98
N ARG A 4 -2.77 -5.63 6.26
CA ARG A 4 -2.33 -6.10 4.94
C ARG A 4 -2.43 -5.02 3.87
N GLU A 5 -3.51 -4.24 3.90
CA GLU A 5 -3.66 -3.09 3.00
C GLU A 5 -2.64 -1.99 3.31
N ALA A 6 -2.36 -1.73 4.59
CA ALA A 6 -1.31 -0.77 4.98
C ALA A 6 0.08 -1.18 4.46
N ASN A 7 0.44 -2.46 4.60
CA ASN A 7 1.71 -2.96 4.06
C ASN A 7 1.73 -2.92 2.52
N THR A 8 0.60 -3.21 1.87
CA THR A 8 0.47 -3.09 0.41
C THR A 8 0.67 -1.64 -0.05
N LEU A 9 0.04 -0.68 0.64
CA LEU A 9 0.20 0.75 0.37
C LEU A 9 1.65 1.20 0.54
N LEU A 10 2.32 0.78 1.62
CA LEU A 10 3.73 1.08 1.87
C LEU A 10 4.63 0.61 0.71
N TYR A 11 4.51 -0.64 0.28
CA TYR A 11 5.38 -1.12 -0.81
C TYR A 11 5.04 -0.50 -2.17
N LEU A 12 3.77 -0.12 -2.39
CA LEU A 12 3.38 0.67 -3.56
C LEU A 12 4.02 2.05 -3.56
N SER A 13 4.03 2.75 -2.42
CA SER A 13 4.64 4.09 -2.32
C SER A 13 6.16 4.05 -2.54
N LEU A 14 6.81 2.99 -2.06
CA LEU A 14 8.23 2.69 -2.32
C LEU A 14 8.53 2.28 -3.78
N GLY A 15 7.51 2.21 -4.65
CA GLY A 15 7.66 1.91 -6.07
C GLY A 15 7.91 0.43 -6.39
N TYR A 16 7.54 -0.49 -5.51
CA TYR A 16 7.71 -1.92 -5.79
C TYR A 16 6.77 -2.35 -6.92
N SER A 17 7.29 -3.23 -7.79
CA SER A 17 6.45 -3.89 -8.79
C SER A 17 5.53 -4.92 -8.11
N VAL A 18 4.43 -5.26 -8.77
CA VAL A 18 3.47 -6.25 -8.25
C VAL A 18 4.12 -7.61 -7.97
N ASN A 19 5.06 -8.05 -8.81
CA ASN A 19 5.80 -9.30 -8.61
C ASN A 19 6.74 -9.19 -7.39
N ARG A 20 7.43 -8.07 -7.23
CA ARG A 20 8.28 -7.86 -6.03
C ARG A 20 7.43 -7.82 -4.76
N MET A 21 6.23 -7.26 -4.83
CA MET A 21 5.28 -7.24 -3.72
C MET A 21 4.76 -8.64 -3.39
N GLU A 22 4.50 -9.49 -4.40
CA GLU A 22 4.12 -10.89 -4.21
C GLU A 22 5.13 -11.62 -3.32
N GLU A 23 6.41 -11.53 -3.68
CA GLU A 23 7.52 -12.13 -2.94
C GLU A 23 7.66 -11.53 -1.53
N THR A 24 7.59 -10.20 -1.42
CA THR A 24 7.80 -9.48 -0.16
C THR A 24 6.68 -9.74 0.85
N LEU A 25 5.43 -9.70 0.39
CA LEU A 25 4.24 -9.83 1.23
C LEU A 25 3.77 -11.28 1.38
N ARG A 26 4.34 -12.21 0.61
CA ARG A 26 3.96 -13.64 0.55
C ARG A 26 2.45 -13.82 0.28
N ILE A 27 1.92 -13.03 -0.66
CA ILE A 27 0.53 -13.08 -1.14
C ILE A 27 0.55 -13.09 -2.66
N THR A 28 -0.48 -13.62 -3.31
CA THR A 28 -0.53 -13.69 -4.79
C THR A 28 -0.63 -12.30 -5.44
N VAL A 29 -0.17 -12.19 -6.69
CA VAL A 29 -0.41 -11.02 -7.58
C VAL A 29 -1.87 -10.57 -7.57
N SER A 30 -2.82 -11.52 -7.63
CA SER A 30 -4.26 -11.22 -7.59
C SER A 30 -4.70 -10.59 -6.26
N THR A 31 -4.09 -11.00 -5.14
CA THR A 31 -4.34 -10.42 -3.83
C THR A 31 -3.75 -9.00 -3.74
N VAL A 32 -2.54 -8.77 -4.28
CA VAL A 32 -1.95 -7.41 -4.38
C VAL A 32 -2.87 -6.49 -5.18
N ALA A 33 -3.42 -6.97 -6.30
CA ALA A 33 -4.34 -6.20 -7.13
C ALA A 33 -5.66 -5.87 -6.41
N ALA A 34 -6.21 -6.84 -5.66
CA ALA A 34 -7.41 -6.65 -4.86
C ALA A 34 -7.19 -5.62 -3.74
N HIS A 35 -6.09 -5.72 -2.99
CA HIS A 35 -5.71 -4.74 -1.98
C HIS A 35 -5.50 -3.35 -2.59
N SER A 36 -4.75 -3.25 -3.69
CA SER A 36 -4.54 -1.98 -4.42
C SER A 36 -5.86 -1.32 -4.82
N ARG A 37 -6.85 -2.09 -5.28
CA ARG A 37 -8.17 -1.58 -5.64
C ARG A 37 -8.96 -1.13 -4.42
N SER A 38 -8.93 -1.90 -3.33
CA SER A 38 -9.58 -1.56 -2.06
C SER A 38 -9.00 -0.26 -1.49
N ILE A 39 -7.67 -0.12 -1.47
CA ILE A 39 -6.94 1.07 -1.02
C ILE A 39 -7.38 2.30 -1.81
N ARG A 40 -7.32 2.25 -3.15
CA ARG A 40 -7.75 3.38 -3.99
C ARG A 40 -9.19 3.81 -3.72
N LYS A 41 -10.10 2.85 -3.56
CA LYS A 41 -11.51 3.13 -3.27
C LYS A 41 -11.71 3.72 -1.88
N ASN A 42 -11.07 3.15 -0.87
CA ASN A 42 -11.30 3.52 0.53
C ASN A 42 -10.62 4.84 0.90
N MET A 43 -9.54 5.20 0.22
CA MET A 43 -8.75 6.40 0.49
C MET A 43 -8.97 7.51 -0.55
N ASP A 44 -9.92 7.31 -1.47
CA ASP A 44 -10.25 8.24 -2.55
C ASP A 44 -9.01 8.77 -3.30
N LEU A 45 -8.11 7.85 -3.66
CA LEU A 45 -6.87 8.19 -4.35
C LEU A 45 -7.11 8.39 -5.85
N HIS A 46 -6.86 9.60 -6.32
CA HIS A 46 -6.99 10.02 -7.72
C HIS A 46 -5.65 9.94 -8.47
N ASN A 47 -4.53 10.02 -7.76
CA ASN A 47 -3.20 9.92 -8.34
C ASN A 47 -2.20 9.18 -7.46
N LYS A 48 -1.00 8.93 -8.01
CA LYS A 48 0.06 8.19 -7.32
C LYS A 48 0.64 8.96 -6.13
N GLN A 49 0.75 10.29 -6.23
CA GLN A 49 1.37 11.13 -5.19
C GLN A 49 0.55 11.10 -3.91
N GLU A 50 -0.78 11.18 -4.01
CA GLU A 50 -1.67 11.06 -2.85
C GLU A 50 -1.47 9.73 -2.10
N GLY A 51 -1.19 8.64 -2.83
CA GLY A 51 -0.86 7.35 -2.21
C GLY A 51 0.50 7.34 -1.50
N ILE A 52 1.47 8.13 -1.96
CA ILE A 52 2.77 8.29 -1.30
C ILE A 52 2.63 9.12 -0.03
N ASP A 53 1.95 10.26 -0.12
CA ASP A 53 1.78 11.20 1.00
C ASP A 53 1.09 10.51 2.19
N ILE A 54 0.04 9.73 1.93
CA ILE A 54 -0.65 8.93 2.96
C ILE A 54 0.27 7.84 3.54
N ALA A 55 1.06 7.18 2.71
CA ALA A 55 1.98 6.15 3.20
C ALA A 55 3.02 6.76 4.16
N ASP A 56 3.53 7.94 3.84
CA ASP A 56 4.48 8.67 4.68
C ASP A 56 3.85 9.08 6.02
N GLU A 57 2.60 9.57 6.01
CA GLU A 57 1.86 9.90 7.24
C GLU A 57 1.67 8.67 8.16
N ILE A 58 1.34 7.52 7.58
CA ILE A 58 1.19 6.25 8.32
C ILE A 58 2.53 5.78 8.88
N MET A 59 3.63 5.98 8.17
CA MET A 59 4.96 5.59 8.64
C MET A 59 5.49 6.51 9.73
N ALA A 60 5.22 7.81 9.63
CA ALA A 60 5.54 8.78 10.68
C ALA A 60 4.82 8.42 11.99
N SER A 61 3.51 8.17 11.95
CA SER A 61 2.72 7.81 13.14
C SER A 61 3.15 6.49 13.81
N ARG A 62 3.73 5.55 13.05
CA ARG A 62 4.26 4.28 13.58
C ARG A 62 5.63 4.39 14.25
N THR A 63 6.39 5.44 13.94
CA THR A 63 7.73 5.66 14.49
C THR A 63 7.66 6.40 15.84
N GLU A 64 6.54 7.07 16.10
CA GLU A 64 6.27 7.82 17.33
C GLU A 64 5.50 7.01 18.40
N SER A 65 5.19 5.73 18.15
CA SER A 65 4.51 4.80 19.07
C SER A 65 5.44 3.71 19.60
#